data_AF-A0A238Z715-F1
#
_entry.id   AF-A0A238Z715-F1
#
_cell.length_a   1.000
_cell.length_b   1.000
_cell.length_c   1.000
_cell.angle_alpha   90.00
_cell.angle_beta   90.00
_cell.angle_gamma   90.00
#
_symmetry.space_group_name_H-M   'P 1'
#
loop_
_entity.id
_entity.type
_entity.pdbx_description
1 polymer ?
#
loop_
_entity_poly.entity_id
_entity_poly.type
_entity_poly.pdbx_seq_one_letter_code
_entity_poly.pdbx_strand_id
1 'polypeptide(L)'
;MRPSYRLDLMAAGQPCLLWLSGRDRPGVHALGEVTGHVENRPEGPVVPVRLTLLTEPVPRSELMADPRMAAAEVLRMPAGSNPSWLSAEEFAAVLDRVRDDGLGRWAT
;
A
#
# COMPACT_ATOMS: atom_id res chain seq x y z
N MET A 1 -4.21 21.85 7.52
CA MET A 1 -4.06 20.42 7.86
C MET A 1 -2.85 20.28 8.78
N ARG A 2 -2.92 19.46 9.84
CA ARG A 2 -1.71 19.06 10.57
C ARG A 2 -1.01 17.96 9.76
N PRO A 3 0.33 17.94 9.66
CA PRO A 3 1.03 16.76 9.15
C PRO A 3 0.54 15.53 9.90
N SER A 4 0.13 14.49 9.19
CA SER A 4 -0.18 13.23 9.85
C SER A 4 1.14 12.65 10.35
N TYR A 5 1.18 12.16 11.60
CA TYR A 5 2.32 11.42 12.15
C TYR A 5 2.82 10.30 11.20
N ARG A 6 1.97 9.85 10.27
CA ARG A 6 2.26 8.83 9.27
C ARG A 6 3.33 9.24 8.27
N LEU A 7 3.46 10.54 7.96
CA LEU A 7 4.52 11.02 7.08
C LEU A 7 5.90 10.83 7.72
N ASP A 8 5.97 10.95 9.05
CA ASP A 8 7.21 10.73 9.81
C ASP A 8 7.61 9.24 9.87
N LEU A 9 6.70 8.32 9.50
CA LEU A 9 6.98 6.88 9.42
C LEU A 9 7.60 6.46 8.08
N MET A 10 7.61 7.36 7.08
CA MET A 10 8.04 7.04 5.71
C MET A 10 9.53 7.30 5.51
N ALA A 11 10.23 6.30 4.98
CA ALA A 11 11.65 6.35 4.64
C ALA A 11 11.93 5.60 3.34
N ALA A 12 12.96 6.04 2.62
CA ALA A 12 13.42 5.36 1.41
C ALA A 12 13.79 3.89 1.69
N GLY A 13 13.46 3.01 0.75
CA GLY A 13 13.64 1.56 0.85
C GLY A 13 12.52 0.82 1.58
N GLN A 14 11.55 1.52 2.18
CA GLN A 14 10.40 0.86 2.78
C GLN A 14 9.43 0.34 1.71
N PRO A 15 8.85 -0.86 1.89
CA PRO A 15 7.82 -1.36 1.00
C PRO A 15 6.55 -0.50 1.09
N CYS A 16 5.89 -0.33 -0.05
CA CYS A 16 4.59 0.34 -0.12
C CYS A 16 3.62 -0.44 -1.02
N LEU A 17 2.34 -0.13 -0.86
CA LEU A 17 1.25 -0.74 -1.61
C LEU A 17 0.42 0.35 -2.28
N LEU A 18 -0.05 0.09 -3.51
CA LEU A 18 -1.14 0.87 -4.09
C LEU A 18 -2.47 0.21 -3.75
N TRP A 19 -3.25 0.88 -2.89
CA TRP A 19 -4.63 0.50 -2.59
C TRP A 19 -5.60 1.30 -3.44
N LEU A 20 -6.49 0.63 -4.16
CA LEU A 20 -7.63 1.27 -4.81
C LEU A 20 -8.88 1.10 -3.95
N SER A 21 -9.48 2.22 -3.56
CA SER A 21 -10.78 2.29 -2.89
C SER A 21 -11.91 2.40 -3.93
N GLY A 22 -13.14 2.12 -3.51
CA GLY A 22 -14.34 2.32 -4.33
C GLY A 22 -15.12 1.03 -4.59
N ARG A 23 -15.98 1.06 -5.62
CA ARG A 23 -16.89 -0.04 -5.96
C ARG A 23 -16.28 -1.05 -6.92
N ASP A 24 -15.38 -0.60 -7.79
CA ASP A 24 -14.75 -1.47 -8.78
C ASP A 24 -13.43 -2.02 -8.22
N ARG A 25 -13.40 -3.35 -8.04
CA ARG A 25 -12.23 -4.12 -7.59
C ARG A 25 -11.41 -3.47 -6.46
N PRO A 26 -12.01 -3.12 -5.30
CA PRO A 26 -11.25 -2.54 -4.20
C PRO A 26 -10.21 -3.53 -3.67
N GLY A 27 -9.01 -3.06 -3.35
CA GLY A 27 -7.92 -3.92 -2.89
C GLY A 27 -6.53 -3.39 -3.23
N VAL A 28 -5.53 -4.27 -3.18
CA VAL A 28 -4.13 -3.96 -3.52
C VAL A 28 -3.88 -4.23 -5.00
N HIS A 29 -3.46 -3.22 -5.75
CA HIS A 29 -3.22 -3.30 -7.19
C HIS A 29 -1.74 -3.22 -7.57
N ALA A 30 -0.87 -2.80 -6.65
CA ALA A 30 0.56 -2.74 -6.90
C ALA A 30 1.36 -2.96 -5.62
N LEU A 31 2.53 -3.58 -5.79
CA LEU A 31 3.61 -3.57 -4.80
C LEU A 31 4.66 -2.54 -5.19
N GLY A 32 5.41 -2.03 -4.22
CA GLY A 32 6.49 -1.12 -4.54
C GLY A 32 7.35 -0.76 -3.36
N GLU A 33 8.12 0.30 -3.58
CA GLU A 33 9.03 0.87 -2.59
C GLU A 33 8.92 2.39 -2.58
N VAL A 34 9.13 2.97 -1.41
CA VAL A 34 9.42 4.40 -1.24
C VAL A 34 10.85 4.65 -1.71
N THR A 35 11.05 5.59 -2.63
CA THR A 35 12.37 5.82 -3.27
C THR A 35 13.09 7.05 -2.74
N GLY A 36 12.46 7.83 -1.87
CA GLY A 36 12.98 9.09 -1.36
C GLY A 36 12.25 9.56 -0.10
N HIS A 37 12.61 10.74 0.39
CA HIS A 37 11.99 11.34 1.57
C HIS A 37 10.67 12.03 1.22
N VAL A 38 9.87 12.35 2.24
CA VAL A 38 8.68 13.18 2.07
C VAL A 38 9.11 14.59 1.67
N GLU A 39 8.57 15.08 0.56
CA GLU A 39 8.81 16.41 0.03
C GLU A 39 7.60 17.30 0.31
N ASN A 40 7.82 18.45 0.94
CA ASN A 40 6.75 19.42 1.15
C ASN A 40 6.56 20.27 -0.10
N ARG A 41 5.41 20.15 -0.77
CA ARG A 41 5.03 20.95 -1.94
C ARG A 41 3.85 21.88 -1.60
N PRO A 42 3.62 22.96 -2.38
CA PRO A 42 2.49 23.88 -2.15
C PRO A 42 1.12 23.19 -2.12
N GLU A 43 0.94 22.15 -2.93
CA GLU A 43 -0.27 21.32 -3.01
C GLU A 43 -0.41 20.32 -1.85
N GLY A 44 0.66 20.08 -1.11
CA GLY A 44 0.73 19.13 0.00
C GLY A 44 2.03 18.32 0.02
N PRO A 45 2.24 17.51 1.07
CA PRO A 45 3.37 16.60 1.13
C PRO A 45 3.23 15.49 0.07
N VAL A 46 4.31 15.20 -0.63
CA VAL A 46 4.41 14.11 -1.60
C VAL A 46 5.56 13.19 -1.23
N VAL A 47 5.52 11.95 -1.71
CA VAL A 47 6.59 10.97 -1.49
C VAL A 47 6.82 10.20 -2.79
N PRO A 48 8.06 10.09 -3.28
CA PRO A 48 8.34 9.39 -4.53
C PRO A 48 8.30 7.87 -4.30
N VAL A 49 7.56 7.15 -5.15
CA VAL A 49 7.42 5.69 -5.08
C VAL A 49 7.71 5.05 -6.44
N ARG A 50 8.18 3.81 -6.42
CA ARG A 50 8.25 2.93 -7.60
C ARG A 50 7.27 1.79 -7.38
N LEU A 51 6.31 1.63 -8.29
CA LEU A 51 5.24 0.64 -8.20
C LEU A 51 5.32 -0.35 -9.36
N THR A 52 5.06 -1.62 -9.07
CA THR A 52 4.84 -2.69 -10.05
C THR A 52 3.39 -3.14 -9.94
N LEU A 53 2.63 -3.00 -11.03
CA LEU A 53 1.24 -3.43 -11.07
C LEU A 53 1.15 -4.95 -10.96
N LEU A 54 0.21 -5.42 -10.16
CA LEU A 54 -0.14 -6.83 -10.10
C LEU A 54 -0.97 -7.19 -11.33
N THR A 55 -0.69 -8.36 -11.92
CA THR A 55 -1.54 -8.93 -12.99
C THR A 55 -2.97 -9.12 -12.49
N GLU A 56 -3.11 -9.66 -11.28
CA GLU A 56 -4.39 -9.78 -10.56
C GLU A 56 -4.29 -9.07 -9.21
N PRO A 57 -5.17 -8.09 -8.90
CA PRO A 57 -5.15 -7.43 -7.61
C PRO A 57 -5.47 -8.40 -6.48
N VAL A 58 -4.93 -8.14 -5.29
CA VAL A 58 -5.39 -8.79 -4.07
C VAL A 58 -6.72 -8.14 -3.65
N PRO A 59 -7.86 -8.86 -3.69
CA PRO A 59 -9.15 -8.26 -3.40
C PRO A 59 -9.29 -7.88 -1.94
N ARG A 60 -9.93 -6.73 -1.66
CA ARG A 60 -10.28 -6.30 -0.30
C ARG A 60 -11.03 -7.39 0.48
N SER A 61 -11.93 -8.11 -0.17
CA SER A 61 -12.72 -9.18 0.47
C SER A 61 -11.86 -10.33 0.99
N GLU A 62 -10.79 -10.68 0.27
CA GLU A 62 -9.86 -11.74 0.71
C GLU A 62 -9.02 -11.29 1.91
N LEU A 63 -8.63 -10.01 1.93
CA LEU A 63 -7.95 -9.43 3.07
C LEU A 63 -8.87 -9.31 4.29
N MET A 64 -10.14 -8.94 4.10
CA MET A 64 -11.13 -8.90 5.19
C MET A 64 -11.40 -10.29 5.79
N ALA A 65 -11.18 -11.36 5.05
CA ALA A 65 -11.34 -12.73 5.53
C ALA A 65 -10.12 -13.26 6.29
N ASP A 66 -8.97 -12.57 6.25
CA ASP A 66 -7.76 -12.98 6.97
C ASP A 66 -7.77 -12.43 8.41
N PRO A 67 -7.69 -13.28 9.45
CA PRO A 67 -7.63 -12.81 10.83
C PRO A 67 -6.46 -11.86 11.13
N ARG A 68 -5.32 -11.99 10.42
CA ARG A 68 -4.16 -11.11 10.57
C ARG A 68 -4.46 -9.67 10.18
N MET A 69 -5.47 -9.45 9.34
CA MET A 69 -5.85 -8.15 8.80
C MET A 69 -6.91 -7.44 9.64
N ALA A 70 -7.39 -8.03 10.74
CA ALA A 70 -8.47 -7.47 11.55
C ALA A 70 -8.16 -6.05 12.08
N ALA A 71 -6.89 -5.76 12.34
CA ALA A 71 -6.43 -4.47 12.83
C ALA A 71 -5.98 -3.50 11.72
N ALA A 72 -5.93 -3.93 10.46
CA ALA A 72 -5.38 -3.15 9.37
C ALA A 72 -6.14 -1.84 9.19
N GLU A 73 -5.41 -0.72 9.26
CA GLU A 73 -6.02 0.60 9.33
C GLU A 73 -6.86 0.91 8.08
N VAL A 74 -6.38 0.52 6.90
CA VAL A 74 -7.06 0.68 5.61
C VAL A 74 -8.41 -0.04 5.55
N LEU A 75 -8.59 -1.12 6.31
CA LEU A 75 -9.85 -1.87 6.36
C LEU A 75 -10.85 -1.29 7.37
N ARG A 76 -10.35 -0.79 8.51
CA ARG A 76 -11.18 -0.23 9.59
C ARG A 76 -11.65 1.20 9.33
N MET A 77 -10.89 1.99 8.56
CA MET A 77 -11.21 3.41 8.31
C MET A 77 -11.22 3.74 6.80
N PRO A 78 -12.24 3.30 6.03
CA PRO A 78 -12.25 3.40 4.56
C PRO A 78 -12.19 4.83 3.99
N ALA A 79 -12.52 5.86 4.77
CA ALA A 79 -12.61 7.25 4.33
C ALA A 79 -11.49 8.16 4.90
N GLY A 80 -10.52 7.63 5.65
CA GLY A 80 -9.74 8.45 6.60
C GLY A 80 -8.22 8.56 6.43
N SER A 81 -7.55 7.61 5.77
CA SER A 81 -6.09 7.56 5.85
C SER A 81 -5.44 7.27 4.51
N ASN A 82 -4.88 8.31 3.89
CA ASN A 82 -3.80 8.17 2.91
C ASN A 82 -2.68 9.15 3.31
N PRO A 83 -1.49 8.67 3.68
CA PRO A 83 -1.09 7.25 3.75
C PRO A 83 -1.80 6.48 4.86
N SER A 84 -1.89 5.15 4.69
CA SER A 84 -2.19 4.18 5.75
C SER A 84 -0.97 3.26 5.94
N TRP A 85 -0.93 2.49 7.01
CA TRP A 85 0.19 1.60 7.32
C TRP A 85 -0.31 0.19 7.62
N LEU A 86 0.58 -0.78 7.43
CA LEU A 86 0.41 -2.17 7.82
C LEU A 86 1.57 -2.54 8.75
N SER A 87 1.30 -3.38 9.74
CA SER A 87 2.35 -4.10 10.46
C SER A 87 3.05 -5.09 9.50
N ALA A 88 4.20 -5.63 9.93
CA ALA A 88 4.91 -6.65 9.16
C ALA A 88 4.05 -7.91 8.91
N GLU A 89 3.22 -8.32 9.87
CA GLU A 89 2.34 -9.48 9.75
C GLU A 89 1.18 -9.23 8.76
N GLU A 90 0.58 -8.05 8.81
CA GLU A 90 -0.45 -7.63 7.86
C GLU A 90 0.12 -7.51 6.44
N PHE A 91 1.34 -6.98 6.30
CA PHE A 91 2.03 -6.93 5.00
C PHE A 91 2.32 -8.34 4.46
N ALA A 92 2.75 -9.27 5.30
CA ALA A 92 2.94 -10.67 4.90
C ALA A 92 1.63 -11.32 4.42
N ALA A 93 0.49 -11.01 5.06
CA ALA A 93 -0.82 -11.51 4.63
C ALA A 93 -1.23 -11.01 3.23
N VAL A 94 -0.78 -9.82 2.83
CA VAL A 94 -0.92 -9.34 1.44
C VAL A 94 -0.03 -10.16 0.51
N LEU A 95 1.24 -10.32 0.84
CA LEU A 95 2.21 -11.05 0.01
C LEU A 95 1.80 -12.51 -0.24
N ASP A 96 1.24 -13.20 0.76
CA ASP A 96 0.73 -14.57 0.63
C ASP A 96 -0.35 -14.72 -0.46
N ARG A 97 -1.00 -13.61 -0.85
CA ARG A 97 -2.09 -13.56 -1.84
C ARG A 97 -1.67 -12.97 -3.17
N VAL A 98 -0.45 -12.43 -3.25
CA VAL A 98 0.09 -11.94 -4.52
C VAL A 98 0.36 -13.15 -5.40
N ARG A 99 -0.48 -13.34 -6.41
CA ARG A 99 -0.31 -14.38 -7.43
C ARG A 99 0.59 -13.82 -8.50
N ASP A 100 1.88 -14.08 -8.39
CA ASP A 100 2.84 -13.55 -9.33
C ASP A 100 3.31 -14.61 -10.33
N ASP A 101 2.54 -14.77 -11.40
CA ASP A 101 3.01 -15.44 -12.62
C ASP A 101 3.81 -14.46 -13.51
N GLY A 102 4.00 -13.22 -13.06
CA GLY A 102 4.31 -12.05 -13.89
C GLY A 102 5.47 -11.19 -13.40
N LEU A 103 6.31 -11.65 -12.45
CA LEU A 103 7.64 -11.06 -12.17
C LEU A 103 8.57 -11.29 -13.37
N GLY A 104 8.18 -10.79 -14.54
CA GLY A 104 9.07 -10.54 -15.64
C GLY A 104 10.23 -9.72 -15.11
N ARG A 105 11.44 -10.24 -15.33
CA ARG A 105 12.68 -9.58 -14.94
C ARG A 105 12.69 -8.19 -15.57
N TRP A 106 13.03 -7.19 -14.77
CA TRP A 106 13.31 -5.85 -15.25
C TRP A 106 14.39 -5.95 -16.33
N ALA A 107 14.03 -5.70 -17.59
CA ALA A 107 15.01 -5.46 -18.63
C ALA A 107 15.57 -4.06 -18.40
N THR A 108 16.89 -4.00 -18.23
CA THR A 108 17.67 -2.76 -18.06
C THR A 108 17.84 -2.06 -19.39
#